data_AF-A0A380S175-F1
#
_entry.id   AF-A0A380S175-F1
#
_cell.length_a   1.000
_cell.length_b   1.000
_cell.length_c   1.000
_cell.angle_alpha   90.00
_cell.angle_beta   90.00
_cell.angle_gamma   90.00
#
_symmetry.space_group_name_H-M   'P 1'
#
loop_
_entity.id
_entity.type
_entity.pdbx_description
1 polymer ?
#
loop_
_entity_poly.entity_id
_entity_poly.type
_entity_poly.pdbx_seq_one_letter_code
_entity_poly.pdbx_strand_id
1 'polypeptide(L)'
;MSRRNKAVVIRFTEDEWRSLNDKVKKAKMPREKFCRVVLLGAQINAPPDADYVSLIFEVRRVGSNLNQLVRKLNVLGIVHGLELERNQNEIHEVCDMLCDTFRKVVK
;
A
#
# COMPACT_ATOMS: atom_id res chain seq x y z
N MET A 1 10.87 -42.60 1.04
CA MET A 1 11.19 -41.34 1.75
C MET A 1 10.04 -40.36 1.58
N SER A 2 9.52 -39.76 2.66
CA SER A 2 8.51 -38.70 2.56
C SER A 2 9.09 -37.47 1.85
N ARG A 3 8.34 -36.87 0.92
CA ARG A 3 8.74 -35.66 0.16
C ARG A 3 8.90 -34.40 1.04
N ARG A 4 8.43 -34.42 2.30
CA ARG A 4 8.44 -33.26 3.21
C ARG A 4 9.32 -33.55 4.42
N ASN A 5 10.54 -33.03 4.42
CA ASN A 5 11.60 -33.31 5.42
C ASN A 5 12.10 -32.06 6.19
N LYS A 6 11.55 -30.87 5.91
CA LYS A 6 11.89 -29.63 6.62
C LYS A 6 10.78 -29.29 7.62
N ALA A 7 11.17 -28.87 8.83
CA ALA A 7 10.26 -28.49 9.91
C ALA A 7 10.61 -27.09 10.45
N VAL A 8 9.59 -26.35 10.88
CA VAL A 8 9.69 -25.04 11.54
C VAL A 8 8.86 -25.10 12.82
N VAL A 9 9.43 -24.62 13.92
CA VAL A 9 8.72 -24.50 15.20
C VAL A 9 8.20 -23.07 15.34
N ILE A 10 6.88 -22.93 15.50
CA ILE A 10 6.22 -21.64 15.75
C ILE A 10 5.68 -21.66 17.17
N ARG A 11 6.08 -20.68 17.98
CA ARG A 11 5.57 -20.48 19.34
C ARG A 11 4.46 -19.45 19.30
N PHE A 12 3.39 -19.70 20.06
CA PHE A 12 2.22 -18.85 20.15
C PHE A 12 1.97 -18.50 21.61
N THR A 13 1.37 -17.33 21.84
CA THR A 13 0.66 -17.04 23.08
C THR A 13 -0.64 -17.85 23.16
N GLU A 14 -1.26 -17.92 24.34
CA GLU A 14 -2.49 -18.68 24.55
C GLU A 14 -3.66 -18.19 23.65
N ASP A 15 -3.77 -16.87 23.47
CA ASP A 15 -4.81 -16.27 22.63
C ASP A 15 -4.60 -16.55 21.13
N GLU A 16 -3.37 -16.44 20.66
CA GLU A 16 -3.00 -16.78 19.29
C GLU A 16 -3.22 -18.27 18.99
N TRP A 17 -2.95 -19.13 19.98
CA TRP A 17 -3.17 -20.57 19.87
C TRP A 17 -4.65 -20.91 19.71
N ARG A 18 -5.53 -20.27 20.50
CA ARG A 18 -6.99 -20.40 20.36
C ARG A 18 -7.45 -19.93 18.99
N SER A 19 -7.02 -18.75 18.56
CA SER A 19 -7.35 -18.19 17.24
C SER A 19 -6.96 -19.11 16.09
N LEU A 20 -5.76 -19.70 16.15
CA LEU A 20 -5.30 -20.68 15.17
C LEU A 20 -6.21 -21.91 15.13
N ASN A 21 -6.52 -22.49 16.29
CA ASN A 21 -7.37 -23.69 16.35
C ASN A 21 -8.79 -23.43 15.82
N ASP A 22 -9.37 -22.27 16.11
CA ASP A 22 -10.70 -21.92 15.62
C ASP A 22 -10.71 -21.75 14.10
N LYS A 23 -9.67 -21.12 13.53
CA LYS A 23 -9.51 -20.99 12.08
C LYS A 23 -9.35 -22.36 11.41
N VAL A 24 -8.57 -23.25 12.01
CA VAL A 24 -8.37 -24.62 11.53
C VAL A 24 -9.68 -25.42 11.55
N LYS A 25 -10.46 -25.33 12.63
CA LYS A 25 -11.78 -25.96 12.75
C LYS A 25 -12.73 -25.48 11.65
N LYS A 26 -12.80 -24.15 11.43
CA LYS A 26 -13.60 -23.55 10.36
C LYS A 26 -13.16 -24.02 8.97
N ALA A 27 -11.85 -24.14 8.75
CA ALA A 27 -11.26 -24.57 7.49
C ALA A 27 -11.34 -26.09 7.24
N LYS A 28 -11.81 -26.89 8.22
CA LYS A 28 -11.99 -28.35 8.14
C LYS A 28 -10.77 -29.09 7.57
N MET A 29 -9.57 -28.69 7.98
CA MET A 29 -8.33 -29.30 7.51
C MET A 29 -7.31 -29.44 8.63
N PRO A 30 -6.29 -30.33 8.49
CA PRO A 30 -5.22 -30.46 9.48
C PRO A 30 -4.43 -29.17 9.61
N ARG A 31 -3.94 -28.88 10.83
CA ARG A 31 -3.19 -27.65 11.16
C ARG A 31 -2.01 -27.42 10.22
N GLU A 32 -1.24 -28.47 9.91
CA GLU A 32 -0.10 -28.37 9.00
C GLU A 32 -0.50 -28.02 7.57
N LYS A 33 -1.64 -28.55 7.10
CA LYS A 33 -2.19 -28.21 5.79
C LYS A 33 -2.67 -26.76 5.79
N PHE A 34 -3.36 -26.34 6.85
CA PHE A 34 -3.83 -24.96 7.03
C PHE A 34 -2.65 -23.97 7.01
N CYS A 35 -1.65 -24.16 7.87
CA CYS A 35 -0.48 -23.28 7.90
C CYS A 35 0.24 -23.23 6.56
N ARG A 36 0.35 -24.37 5.85
CA ARG A 36 1.00 -24.39 4.53
C ARG A 36 0.19 -23.64 3.47
N VAL A 37 -1.13 -23.80 3.45
CA VAL A 37 -2.00 -23.06 2.52
C VAL A 37 -1.94 -21.57 2.81
N VAL A 38 -1.95 -21.18 4.08
CA VAL A 38 -1.81 -19.78 4.49
C VAL A 38 -0.43 -19.23 4.09
N LEU A 39 0.65 -19.96 4.36
CA LEU A 39 2.01 -19.51 4.01
C LEU A 39 2.24 -19.42 2.50
N LEU A 40 1.68 -20.35 1.71
CA LEU A 40 1.79 -20.34 0.25
C LEU A 40 0.84 -19.34 -0.43
N GLY A 41 -0.31 -19.07 0.18
CA GLY A 41 -1.31 -18.12 -0.31
C GLY A 41 -1.15 -16.71 0.27
N ALA A 42 -0.25 -16.50 1.22
CA ALA A 42 0.03 -15.19 1.77
C ALA A 42 0.75 -14.35 0.70
N GLN A 43 0.06 -13.31 0.20
CA GLN A 43 0.73 -12.23 -0.49
C GLN A 43 1.54 -11.46 0.56
N ILE A 44 2.86 -11.61 0.50
CA ILE A 44 3.78 -10.80 1.30
C ILE A 44 3.90 -9.47 0.57
N ASN A 45 3.17 -8.47 1.05
CA ASN A 45 3.36 -7.11 0.57
C ASN A 45 4.67 -6.62 1.15
N ALA A 46 5.73 -6.73 0.36
CA ALA A 46 6.98 -6.07 0.69
C ALA A 46 6.70 -4.56 0.81
N PRO A 47 7.31 -3.86 1.78
CA PRO A 47 7.30 -2.41 1.74
C PRO A 47 7.79 -1.96 0.36
N PRO A 48 7.14 -0.96 -0.25
CA PRO A 48 7.55 -0.51 -1.58
C PRO A 48 9.01 -0.04 -1.54
N ASP A 49 9.75 -0.31 -2.62
CA ASP A 49 11.19 -0.04 -2.70
C ASP A 49 11.54 1.41 -2.32
N ALA A 50 12.75 1.65 -1.78
CA ALA A 50 13.16 2.99 -1.35
C ALA A 50 13.06 4.05 -2.47
N ASP A 51 13.29 3.64 -3.72
CA ASP A 51 13.13 4.49 -4.92
C ASP A 51 11.68 4.95 -5.11
N TYR A 52 10.74 4.15 -4.65
CA TYR A 52 9.32 4.41 -4.74
C TYR A 52 8.88 5.55 -3.80
N VAL A 53 9.43 5.59 -2.58
CA VAL A 53 9.20 6.69 -1.63
C VAL A 53 9.80 8.00 -2.16
N SER A 54 10.99 7.91 -2.77
CA SER A 54 11.67 9.05 -3.40
C SER A 54 10.85 9.65 -4.53
N LEU A 55 10.22 8.81 -5.37
CA LEU A 55 9.37 9.27 -6.47
C LEU A 55 8.15 10.04 -5.97
N ILE A 56 7.43 9.51 -4.96
CA ILE A 56 6.28 10.21 -4.36
C ILE A 56 6.70 11.58 -3.80
N PHE A 57 7.86 11.63 -3.13
CA PHE A 57 8.38 12.86 -2.57
C PHE A 57 8.69 13.89 -3.68
N GLU A 58 9.29 13.46 -4.78
CA GLU A 58 9.65 14.33 -5.89
C GLU A 58 8.42 14.87 -6.62
N VAL A 59 7.40 14.03 -6.84
CA VAL A 59 6.11 14.47 -7.41
C VAL A 59 5.45 15.54 -6.52
N ARG A 60 5.44 15.34 -5.20
CA ARG A 60 4.91 16.35 -4.25
C ARG A 60 5.70 17.65 -4.30
N ARG A 61 7.03 17.57 -4.39
CA ARG A 61 7.91 18.75 -4.49
C ARG A 61 7.60 19.55 -5.74
N VAL A 62 7.49 18.89 -6.89
CA VAL A 62 7.15 19.52 -8.18
C VAL A 62 5.75 20.15 -8.11
N GLY A 63 4.74 19.41 -7.63
CA GLY A 63 3.39 19.92 -7.48
C GLY A 63 3.29 21.16 -6.57
N SER A 64 4.03 21.17 -5.45
CA SER A 64 4.07 22.33 -4.55
C SER A 64 4.71 23.56 -5.21
N ASN A 65 5.83 23.39 -5.91
CA ASN A 65 6.49 24.47 -6.63
C ASN A 65 5.59 25.07 -7.73
N LEU A 66 4.86 24.20 -8.43
CA LEU A 66 3.93 24.59 -9.48
C LEU A 66 2.76 25.38 -8.88
N ASN A 67 2.18 24.93 -7.76
CA ASN A 67 1.12 25.63 -7.04
C ASN A 67 1.57 27.03 -6.56
N GLN A 68 2.82 27.16 -6.09
CA GLN A 68 3.38 28.46 -5.70
C GLN A 68 3.55 29.43 -6.88
N LEU A 69 4.08 28.96 -8.02
CA LEU A 69 4.21 29.76 -9.25
C LEU A 69 2.84 30.27 -9.71
N VAL A 70 1.89 29.37 -9.72
CA VAL A 70 0.51 29.61 -10.11
C VAL A 70 -0.16 30.66 -9.21
N ARG A 71 0.02 30.58 -7.88
CA ARG A 71 -0.47 31.62 -6.95
C ARG A 71 0.17 32.98 -7.20
N LYS A 72 1.48 33.02 -7.49
CA LYS A 72 2.18 34.28 -7.82
C LYS A 72 1.63 34.91 -9.09
N LEU A 73 1.38 34.10 -10.13
CA LEU A 73 0.82 34.59 -11.40
C LEU A 73 -0.63 35.08 -11.24
N ASN A 74 -1.43 34.44 -10.39
CA ASN A 74 -2.78 34.88 -10.06
C ASN A 74 -2.78 36.25 -9.35
N VAL A 75 -1.88 36.44 -8.37
CA VAL A 75 -1.69 37.75 -7.69
C VAL A 75 -1.27 38.85 -8.67
N LEU A 76 -0.48 38.51 -9.69
CA LEU A 76 -0.05 39.42 -10.74
C LEU A 76 -1.14 39.68 -11.81
N GLY A 77 -2.30 39.02 -11.73
CA GLY A 77 -3.40 39.16 -12.69
C GLY A 77 -3.12 38.60 -14.08
N ILE A 78 -2.07 37.78 -14.23
CA ILE A 78 -1.60 37.27 -15.52
C ILE A 78 -2.43 36.06 -15.99
N VAL A 79 -3.08 35.34 -15.08
CA VAL A 79 -3.82 34.10 -15.37
C VAL A 79 -5.24 34.19 -14.83
N HIS A 80 -6.23 33.74 -15.61
CA HIS A 80 -7.61 33.63 -15.17
C HIS A 80 -7.72 32.60 -14.02
N GLY A 81 -8.14 33.05 -12.83
CA GLY A 81 -8.24 32.21 -11.64
C GLY A 81 -9.08 30.92 -11.81
N LEU A 82 -10.06 30.92 -12.73
CA LEU A 82 -10.96 29.79 -12.97
C LEU A 82 -10.29 28.59 -13.68
N GLU A 83 -9.42 28.82 -14.65
CA GLU A 83 -8.65 27.74 -15.32
C GLU A 83 -7.59 27.15 -14.39
N LEU A 84 -7.13 27.97 -13.48
CA LEU A 84 -6.06 27.71 -12.56
C LEU A 84 -6.54 26.84 -11.39
N GLU A 85 -7.75 27.09 -10.88
CA GLU A 85 -8.44 26.17 -9.95
C GLU A 85 -8.76 24.82 -10.58
N ARG A 86 -9.19 24.79 -11.85
CA ARG A 86 -9.43 23.53 -12.58
C ARG A 86 -8.17 22.68 -12.69
N ASN A 87 -7.07 23.27 -13.14
CA ASN A 87 -5.79 22.57 -13.26
C ASN A 87 -5.25 22.09 -11.90
N GLN A 88 -5.44 22.88 -10.83
CA GLN A 88 -5.05 22.45 -9.48
C GLN A 88 -5.86 21.25 -9.01
N ASN A 89 -7.17 21.23 -9.25
CA ASN A 89 -8.03 20.11 -8.89
C ASN A 89 -7.63 18.84 -9.67
N GLU A 90 -7.38 18.94 -10.97
CA GLU A 90 -6.91 17.80 -11.79
C GLU A 90 -5.57 17.24 -11.29
N ILE A 91 -4.61 18.10 -10.93
CA ILE A 91 -3.32 17.67 -10.37
C ILE A 91 -3.52 16.96 -9.02
N HIS A 92 -4.41 17.47 -8.17
CA HIS A 92 -4.73 16.84 -6.89
C HIS A 92 -5.41 15.48 -7.08
N GLU A 93 -6.37 15.37 -8.00
CA GLU A 93 -7.01 14.09 -8.34
C GLU A 93 -6.02 13.06 -8.85
N VAL A 94 -5.07 13.45 -9.70
CA VAL A 94 -4.00 12.56 -10.18
C VAL A 94 -3.09 12.13 -9.03
N CYS A 95 -2.73 13.05 -8.12
CA CYS A 95 -1.94 12.72 -6.93
C CYS A 95 -2.66 11.74 -6.00
N ASP A 96 -3.97 11.90 -5.83
CA ASP A 96 -4.79 11.03 -5.00
C ASP A 96 -4.99 9.66 -5.66
N MET A 97 -5.23 9.62 -6.98
CA MET A 97 -5.28 8.38 -7.75
C MET A 97 -3.95 7.61 -7.69
N LEU A 98 -2.82 8.30 -7.78
CA LEU A 98 -1.50 7.69 -7.55
C LEU A 98 -1.48 7.12 -6.13
N CYS A 99 -1.69 7.93 -5.09
CA CYS A 99 -1.65 7.48 -3.70
C CYS A 99 -2.55 6.25 -3.43
N ASP A 100 -3.76 6.21 -3.99
CA ASP A 100 -4.71 5.12 -3.81
C ASP A 100 -4.37 3.87 -4.62
N THR A 101 -3.88 4.04 -5.85
CA THR A 101 -3.36 2.91 -6.64
C THR A 101 -2.21 2.23 -5.91
N PHE A 102 -1.32 3.03 -5.31
CA PHE A 102 -0.17 2.50 -4.60
C PHE A 102 -0.52 1.93 -3.21
N ARG A 103 -1.54 2.45 -2.53
CA ARG A 103 -2.10 1.79 -1.34
C ARG A 103 -2.69 0.41 -1.65
N LYS A 104 -3.23 0.20 -2.86
CA LYS A 104 -3.79 -1.10 -3.29
C LYS A 104 -2.71 -2.10 -3.68
N VAL A 105 -1.55 -1.66 -4.14
CA VAL A 105 -0.39 -2.54 -4.43
C VAL A 105 0.29 -3.02 -3.13
N VAL A 106 0.11 -2.30 -2.02
CA VAL A 106 0.67 -2.63 -0.70
C VAL A 106 -0.32 -3.42 0.19
N LYS A 107 -1.56 -3.69 -0.25
CA LYS A 107 -2.56 -4.53 0.44
C LYS A 107 -2.71 -5.87 -0.25
#